data_AF-A0AAJ2TU24-F1
#
_entry.id   AF-A0AAJ2TU24-F1
#
_cell.length_a   1.000
_cell.length_b   1.000
_cell.length_c   1.000
_cell.angle_alpha   90.00
_cell.angle_beta   90.00
_cell.angle_gamma   90.00
#
_symmetry.space_group_name_H-M   'P 1'
#
loop_
_entity.id
_entity.type
_entity.pdbx_description
1 polymer ?
#
loop_
_entity_poly.entity_id
_entity_poly.type
_entity_poly.pdbx_seq_one_letter_code
_entity_poly.pdbx_strand_id
1 'polypeptide(L)'
;MAVLPIRIMGDPVLHSPAAPVGEVTDEIRALVSDMFETMDAAPGVGLAAPQVGVSLRIYTYTYEDDDGSPWRGVVINPQLWMRPLEPGAPDPDEESEGCLSFPGERFPLRRSDEVLVTGVDLEGEPVRIEVDGWRARIMQHEFDHLDGILYIDRLDDREWKTVQKIARKRGWGRPGAAWMPGVDDLES
;
A
#
# COMPACT_ATOMS: atom_id res chain seq x y z
N MET A 1 19.94 -1.26 -7.47
CA MET A 1 18.68 -1.99 -7.42
C MET A 1 18.80 -3.04 -6.34
N ALA A 2 18.00 -2.93 -5.31
CA ALA A 2 18.00 -3.77 -4.12
C ALA A 2 16.56 -4.01 -3.64
N VAL A 3 16.32 -5.19 -3.05
CA VAL A 3 15.09 -5.46 -2.30
C VAL A 3 15.20 -4.81 -0.93
N LEU A 4 14.18 -4.04 -0.55
CA LEU A 4 14.10 -3.30 0.70
C LEU A 4 13.29 -4.09 1.75
N PRO A 5 13.66 -3.99 3.04
CA PRO A 5 12.85 -4.58 4.10
C PRO A 5 11.51 -3.85 4.23
N ILE A 6 10.42 -4.60 4.28
CA ILE A 6 9.07 -4.07 4.47
C ILE A 6 8.76 -3.98 5.96
N ARG A 7 8.40 -2.79 6.42
CA ARG A 7 8.01 -2.49 7.79
C ARG A 7 6.68 -3.16 8.12
N ILE A 8 6.57 -3.64 9.35
CA ILE A 8 5.37 -4.28 9.89
C ILE A 8 4.65 -3.29 10.82
N MET A 9 3.31 -3.43 10.92
CA MET A 9 2.46 -2.70 11.84
C MET A 9 3.11 -2.47 13.22
N GLY A 10 3.06 -1.22 13.68
CA GLY A 10 3.70 -0.76 14.91
C GLY A 10 4.96 0.07 14.69
N ASP A 11 5.53 0.08 13.47
CA ASP A 11 6.55 1.06 13.10
C ASP A 11 5.91 2.46 12.95
N PRO A 12 6.40 3.50 13.65
CA PRO A 12 5.83 4.85 13.58
C PRO A 12 5.73 5.44 12.18
N VAL A 13 6.59 5.01 11.24
CA VAL A 13 6.55 5.49 9.84
C VAL A 13 5.26 5.09 9.13
N LEU A 14 4.63 3.99 9.53
CA LEU A 14 3.38 3.49 8.95
C LEU A 14 2.14 4.21 9.52
N HIS A 15 2.31 4.97 10.60
CA HIS A 15 1.24 5.62 11.34
C HIS A 15 1.41 7.15 11.40
N SER A 16 2.22 7.70 10.51
CA SER A 16 2.49 9.14 10.39
C SER A 16 2.32 9.58 8.94
N PRO A 17 1.64 10.71 8.67
CA PRO A 17 1.54 11.23 7.31
C PRO A 17 2.91 11.49 6.69
N ALA A 18 3.11 11.00 5.46
CA ALA A 18 4.34 11.12 4.72
C ALA A 18 4.54 12.55 4.17
N ALA A 19 5.80 12.98 4.09
CA ALA A 19 6.14 14.30 3.58
C ALA A 19 6.03 14.37 2.05
N PRO A 20 5.60 15.51 1.48
CA PRO A 20 5.64 15.68 0.03
C PRO A 20 7.08 15.66 -0.49
N VAL A 21 7.25 15.13 -1.69
CA VAL A 21 8.50 15.15 -2.43
C VAL A 21 8.70 16.53 -3.04
N GLY A 22 9.85 17.17 -2.80
CA GLY A 22 10.17 18.49 -3.34
C GLY A 22 10.63 18.44 -4.80
N GLU A 23 11.69 17.69 -5.06
CA GLU A 23 12.30 17.51 -6.39
C GLU A 23 12.54 16.03 -6.65
N VAL A 24 12.36 15.59 -7.89
CA VAL A 24 12.67 14.21 -8.31
C VAL A 24 14.17 14.11 -8.61
N THR A 25 14.94 13.75 -7.59
CA THR A 25 16.39 13.53 -7.69
C THR A 25 16.73 12.10 -8.11
N ASP A 26 18.01 11.83 -8.36
CA ASP A 26 18.49 10.47 -8.63
C ASP A 26 18.25 9.52 -7.45
N GLU A 27 18.26 10.01 -6.21
CA GLU A 27 17.90 9.22 -5.03
C GLU A 27 16.42 8.82 -5.04
N ILE A 28 15.51 9.69 -5.51
CA ILE A 28 14.09 9.35 -5.67
C ILE A 28 13.91 8.30 -6.77
N ARG A 29 14.62 8.44 -7.90
CA ARG A 29 14.61 7.44 -8.99
C ARG A 29 15.11 6.09 -8.51
N ALA A 30 16.20 6.08 -7.73
CA ALA A 30 16.74 4.87 -7.14
C ALA A 30 15.76 4.23 -6.15
N LEU A 31 15.15 5.02 -5.26
CA LEU A 31 14.12 4.54 -4.32
C LEU A 31 12.95 3.88 -5.06
N VAL A 32 12.41 4.53 -6.10
CA VAL A 32 11.30 3.98 -6.88
C VAL A 32 11.70 2.69 -7.58
N SER A 33 12.93 2.62 -8.11
CA SER A 33 13.46 1.37 -8.68
C SER A 33 13.56 0.25 -7.64
N ASP A 34 14.05 0.55 -6.45
CA ASP A 34 14.15 -0.42 -5.36
C ASP A 34 12.76 -0.83 -4.84
N MET A 35 11.78 0.08 -4.81
CA MET A 35 10.39 -0.22 -4.48
C MET A 35 9.76 -1.19 -5.50
N PHE A 36 10.03 -0.99 -6.79
CA PHE A 36 9.58 -1.92 -7.83
C PHE A 36 10.18 -3.32 -7.66
N GLU A 37 11.50 -3.43 -7.44
CA GLU A 37 12.16 -4.71 -7.16
C GLU A 37 11.63 -5.38 -5.88
N THR A 38 11.37 -4.58 -4.84
CA THR A 38 10.80 -5.06 -3.57
C THR A 38 9.39 -5.60 -3.77
N MET A 39 8.58 -4.89 -4.55
CA MET A 39 7.22 -5.31 -4.90
C MET A 39 7.22 -6.57 -5.76
N ASP A 40 8.16 -6.73 -6.70
CA ASP A 40 8.28 -7.92 -7.55
C ASP A 40 8.79 -9.15 -6.76
N ALA A 41 9.62 -8.94 -5.72
CA ALA A 41 10.08 -9.97 -4.81
C ALA A 41 9.02 -10.36 -3.74
N ALA A 42 7.95 -9.58 -3.61
CA ALA A 42 6.83 -9.83 -2.72
C ALA A 42 5.57 -10.19 -3.54
N PRO A 43 4.57 -10.86 -2.96
CA PRO A 43 3.29 -11.09 -3.64
C PRO A 43 2.38 -9.84 -3.59
N GLY A 44 2.91 -8.66 -3.93
CA GLY A 44 2.23 -7.36 -3.81
C GLY A 44 1.80 -6.75 -5.14
N VAL A 45 0.69 -6.01 -5.13
CA VAL A 45 0.17 -5.24 -6.29
C VAL A 45 0.35 -3.72 -6.12
N GLY A 46 0.93 -3.31 -5.00
CA GLY A 46 1.26 -1.93 -4.66
C GLY A 46 2.27 -1.89 -3.52
N LEU A 47 3.02 -0.79 -3.46
CA LEU A 47 3.97 -0.52 -2.39
C LEU A 47 4.16 0.99 -2.21
N ALA A 48 3.90 1.48 -1.01
CA ALA A 48 4.12 2.87 -0.63
C ALA A 48 5.49 3.05 0.05
N ALA A 49 6.16 4.18 -0.18
CA ALA A 49 7.47 4.46 0.39
C ALA A 49 7.53 4.33 1.94
N PRO A 50 6.48 4.69 2.72
CA PRO A 50 6.46 4.44 4.16
C PRO A 50 6.62 2.96 4.52
N GLN A 51 6.16 2.04 3.67
CA GLN A 51 6.30 0.60 3.91
C GLN A 51 7.74 0.11 3.83
N VAL A 52 8.63 0.81 3.11
CA VAL A 52 10.07 0.53 3.13
C VAL A 52 10.83 1.46 4.10
N GLY A 53 10.09 2.19 4.93
CA GLY A 53 10.63 3.06 5.97
C GLY A 53 11.01 4.47 5.50
N VAL A 54 10.56 4.88 4.32
CA VAL A 54 10.81 6.22 3.77
C VAL A 54 9.53 7.04 3.83
N SER A 55 9.49 8.08 4.68
CA SER A 55 8.30 8.92 4.89
C SER A 55 8.14 9.97 3.78
N LEU A 56 7.94 9.51 2.54
CA LEU A 56 7.68 10.35 1.37
C LEU A 56 6.37 9.96 0.69
N ARG A 57 5.66 10.94 0.09
CA ARG A 57 4.41 10.71 -0.65
C ARG A 57 4.67 10.11 -2.03
N ILE A 58 5.09 8.85 -2.04
CA ILE A 58 5.37 8.06 -3.25
C ILE A 58 4.76 6.68 -3.04
N TYR A 59 4.03 6.19 -4.04
CA TYR A 59 3.72 4.78 -4.13
C TYR A 59 3.88 4.26 -5.56
N THR A 60 4.18 2.98 -5.66
CA THR A 60 4.20 2.20 -6.90
C THR A 60 3.00 1.26 -6.94
N TYR A 61 2.55 0.91 -8.13
CA TYR A 61 1.49 -0.07 -8.35
C TYR A 61 1.84 -0.99 -9.52
N THR A 62 1.32 -2.21 -9.48
CA THR A 62 1.41 -3.18 -10.57
C THR A 62 0.19 -4.09 -10.55
N TYR A 63 -0.42 -4.30 -11.72
CA TYR A 63 -1.53 -5.22 -11.90
C TYR A 63 -1.52 -5.76 -13.33
N GLU A 64 -1.93 -7.00 -13.51
CA GLU A 64 -2.14 -7.57 -14.84
C GLU A 64 -3.65 -7.74 -15.01
N ASP A 65 -4.21 -7.10 -16.04
CA ASP A 65 -5.62 -7.29 -16.39
C ASP A 65 -5.85 -8.69 -16.99
N ASP A 66 -7.12 -9.09 -17.06
CA ASP A 66 -7.53 -10.38 -17.65
C ASP A 66 -7.07 -10.57 -19.11
N ASP A 67 -6.76 -9.47 -19.82
CA ASP A 67 -6.25 -9.49 -21.18
C ASP A 67 -4.72 -9.61 -21.29
N GLY A 68 -4.02 -9.68 -20.15
CA GLY A 68 -2.57 -9.76 -20.03
C GLY A 68 -1.86 -8.42 -20.19
N SER A 69 -2.58 -7.30 -20.22
CA SER A 69 -1.97 -5.97 -20.31
C SER A 69 -1.40 -5.54 -18.95
N PRO A 70 -0.07 -5.29 -18.85
CA PRO A 70 0.51 -4.85 -17.60
C PRO A 70 0.14 -3.39 -17.31
N TRP A 71 -0.38 -3.16 -16.11
CA TRP A 71 -0.67 -1.84 -15.56
C TRP A 71 0.27 -1.57 -14.40
N ARG A 72 1.34 -0.84 -14.67
CA ARG A 72 2.41 -0.58 -13.71
C ARG A 72 2.83 0.88 -13.78
N GLY A 73 3.11 1.48 -12.62
CA GLY A 73 3.55 2.85 -12.56
C GLY A 73 3.89 3.32 -11.14
N VAL A 74 4.23 4.59 -11.06
CA VAL A 74 4.52 5.30 -9.82
C VAL A 74 3.73 6.60 -9.81
N VAL A 75 3.26 7.00 -8.63
CA VAL A 75 2.64 8.31 -8.44
C VAL A 75 3.37 9.02 -7.30
N ILE A 76 3.91 10.19 -7.60
CA ILE A 76 4.58 11.07 -6.65
C ILE A 76 3.63 12.22 -6.29
N ASN A 77 3.59 12.56 -5.01
CA ASN A 77 2.66 13.55 -4.43
C ASN A 77 1.20 13.34 -4.85
N PRO A 78 0.65 12.12 -4.73
CA PRO A 78 -0.69 11.83 -5.19
C PRO A 78 -1.75 12.65 -4.43
N GLN A 79 -2.82 12.98 -5.14
CA GLN A 79 -4.11 13.41 -4.62
C GLN A 79 -5.17 12.41 -5.10
N LEU A 80 -6.09 12.06 -4.21
CA LEU A 80 -7.12 11.04 -4.45
C LEU A 80 -8.50 11.67 -4.32
N TRP A 81 -9.32 11.49 -5.36
CA TRP A 81 -10.75 11.77 -5.35
C TRP A 81 -11.48 10.45 -5.49
N MET A 82 -12.51 10.25 -4.68
CA MET A 82 -13.28 9.02 -4.67
C MET A 82 -14.76 9.35 -4.60
N ARG A 83 -15.59 8.47 -5.17
CA ARG A 83 -17.03 8.55 -4.94
C ARG A 83 -17.35 8.18 -3.48
N PRO A 84 -18.48 8.63 -2.93
CA PRO A 84 -18.94 8.15 -1.63
C PRO A 84 -19.05 6.62 -1.63
N LEU A 85 -18.64 5.98 -0.52
CA LEU A 85 -18.76 4.54 -0.37
C LEU A 85 -20.23 4.12 -0.42
N GLU A 86 -20.50 3.02 -1.09
CA GLU A 86 -21.82 2.41 -1.04
C GLU A 86 -22.11 1.87 0.37
N PRO A 87 -23.32 2.08 0.91
CA PRO A 87 -23.68 1.61 2.24
C PRO A 87 -23.85 0.09 2.25
N GLY A 88 -23.24 -0.58 3.22
CA GLY A 88 -23.36 -2.02 3.40
C GLY A 88 -22.12 -2.62 4.06
N ALA A 89 -22.25 -3.84 4.58
CA ALA A 89 -21.08 -4.60 5.00
C ALA A 89 -20.30 -5.06 3.76
N PRO A 90 -18.95 -5.09 3.79
CA PRO A 90 -18.16 -5.62 2.69
C PRO A 90 -18.43 -7.12 2.48
N ASP A 91 -18.37 -7.57 1.24
CA ASP A 91 -18.43 -8.98 0.88
C ASP A 91 -17.12 -9.69 1.28
N PRO A 92 -17.17 -10.77 2.08
CA PRO A 92 -15.99 -11.48 2.55
C PRO A 92 -15.15 -12.12 1.43
N ASP A 93 -15.78 -12.49 0.32
CA ASP A 93 -15.15 -13.21 -0.79
C ASP A 93 -14.67 -12.24 -1.88
N GLU A 94 -15.45 -11.19 -2.17
CA GLU A 94 -15.16 -10.23 -3.25
C GLU A 94 -14.34 -9.00 -2.81
N GLU A 95 -14.40 -8.63 -1.52
CA GLU A 95 -13.80 -7.38 -1.01
C GLU A 95 -12.67 -7.62 0.01
N SER A 96 -12.02 -8.77 -0.11
CA SER A 96 -10.92 -9.20 0.76
C SER A 96 -9.62 -8.45 0.48
N GLU A 97 -9.15 -7.68 1.44
CA GLU A 97 -7.94 -6.85 1.35
C GLU A 97 -6.85 -7.34 2.31
N GLY A 98 -5.58 -7.26 1.88
CA GLY A 98 -4.40 -7.58 2.69
C GLY A 98 -3.31 -6.53 2.49
N CYS A 99 -2.26 -6.58 3.31
CA CYS A 99 -1.17 -5.62 3.27
C CYS A 99 0.17 -6.32 3.54
N LEU A 100 1.22 -5.93 2.81
CA LEU A 100 2.59 -6.41 3.07
C LEU A 100 3.12 -5.98 4.44
N SER A 101 2.57 -4.91 5.01
CA SER A 101 2.87 -4.43 6.37
C SER A 101 2.04 -5.08 7.48
N PHE A 102 1.09 -5.96 7.12
CA PHE A 102 0.37 -6.84 8.04
C PHE A 102 0.25 -8.25 7.40
N PRO A 103 1.38 -8.95 7.26
CA PRO A 103 1.48 -10.06 6.33
C PRO A 103 0.67 -11.31 6.71
N GLY A 104 0.14 -11.99 5.70
CA GLY A 104 -0.54 -13.29 5.84
C GLY A 104 -1.97 -13.22 6.38
N GLU A 105 -2.55 -12.03 6.49
CA GLU A 105 -3.92 -11.83 6.96
C GLU A 105 -4.69 -11.01 5.93
N ARG A 106 -5.98 -11.33 5.77
CA ARG A 106 -6.89 -10.60 4.90
C ARG A 106 -8.22 -10.38 5.60
N PHE A 107 -8.80 -9.19 5.44
CA PHE A 107 -10.11 -8.86 5.98
C PHE A 107 -10.94 -8.15 4.91
N PRO A 108 -12.26 -8.37 4.90
CA PRO A 108 -13.14 -7.64 4.01
C PRO A 108 -13.18 -6.16 4.37
N LEU A 109 -12.97 -5.30 3.37
CA LEU A 109 -12.98 -3.86 3.55
C LEU A 109 -13.71 -3.19 2.39
N ARG A 110 -14.72 -2.38 2.70
CA ARG A 110 -15.46 -1.60 1.70
C ARG A 110 -14.57 -0.45 1.21
N ARG A 111 -14.44 -0.32 -0.10
CA ARG A 111 -13.74 0.79 -0.78
C ARG A 111 -14.71 1.53 -1.69
N SER A 112 -14.30 2.70 -2.16
CA SER A 112 -15.00 3.36 -3.25
C SER A 112 -14.76 2.60 -4.55
N ASP A 113 -15.81 2.40 -5.35
CA ASP A 113 -15.71 1.62 -6.59
C ASP A 113 -14.99 2.36 -7.71
N GLU A 114 -14.95 3.70 -7.66
CA GLU A 114 -14.34 4.54 -8.68
C GLU A 114 -13.51 5.65 -8.03
N VAL A 115 -12.28 5.80 -8.51
CA VAL A 115 -11.36 6.85 -8.05
C VAL A 115 -10.65 7.54 -9.20
N LEU A 116 -10.32 8.79 -8.94
CA LEU A 116 -9.39 9.58 -9.72
C LEU A 116 -8.16 9.83 -8.85
N VAL A 117 -6.98 9.55 -9.38
CA VAL A 117 -5.70 9.93 -8.80
C VAL A 117 -5.01 10.94 -9.71
N THR A 118 -4.43 11.98 -9.12
CA THR A 118 -3.46 12.83 -9.83
C THR A 118 -2.16 12.93 -9.06
N GLY A 119 -1.06 13.22 -9.74
CA GLY A 119 0.24 13.47 -9.13
C GLY A 119 1.25 13.84 -10.19
N VAL A 120 2.50 13.45 -9.99
CA VAL A 120 3.55 13.51 -11.03
C VAL A 120 4.28 12.17 -11.14
N ASP A 121 4.88 11.91 -12.29
CA ASP A 121 5.77 10.77 -12.50
C ASP A 121 7.24 11.11 -12.18
N LEU A 122 8.16 10.22 -12.55
CA LEU A 122 9.60 10.41 -12.34
C LEU A 122 10.17 11.53 -13.22
N GLU A 123 9.53 11.88 -14.32
CA GLU A 123 9.95 12.95 -15.22
C GLU A 123 9.41 14.31 -14.75
N GLY A 124 8.54 14.31 -13.73
CA GLY A 124 7.85 15.49 -13.22
C GLY A 124 6.62 15.84 -14.05
N GLU A 125 6.22 14.97 -14.97
CA GLU A 125 5.06 15.19 -15.82
C GLU A 125 3.76 14.85 -15.05
N PRO A 126 2.65 15.57 -15.30
CA PRO A 126 1.40 15.33 -14.60
C PRO A 126 0.83 13.93 -14.89
N VAL A 127 0.51 13.21 -13.82
CA VAL A 127 -0.21 11.94 -13.87
C VAL A 127 -1.69 12.18 -13.58
N ARG A 128 -2.57 11.56 -14.37
CA ARG A 128 -4.02 11.50 -14.14
C ARG A 128 -4.51 10.09 -14.44
N ILE A 129 -5.02 9.40 -13.42
CA ILE A 129 -5.46 8.00 -13.51
C ILE A 129 -6.90 7.91 -13.01
N GLU A 130 -7.82 7.52 -13.89
CA GLU A 130 -9.22 7.23 -13.56
C GLU A 130 -9.41 5.72 -13.66
N VAL A 131 -9.77 5.08 -12.55
CA VAL A 131 -9.89 3.62 -12.45
C VAL A 131 -11.03 3.22 -11.53
N ASP A 132 -11.51 2.00 -11.73
CA ASP A 132 -12.57 1.38 -10.97
C ASP A 132 -12.14 0.02 -10.37
N GLY A 133 -13.05 -0.60 -9.61
CA GLY A 133 -12.92 -1.97 -9.11
C GLY A 133 -11.63 -2.23 -8.33
N TRP A 134 -10.91 -3.30 -8.70
CA TRP A 134 -9.69 -3.70 -8.00
C TRP A 134 -8.57 -2.65 -8.11
N ARG A 135 -8.45 -1.98 -9.26
CA ARG A 135 -7.48 -0.91 -9.45
C ARG A 135 -7.78 0.30 -8.57
N ALA A 136 -9.05 0.65 -8.42
CA ALA A 136 -9.47 1.69 -7.48
C ALA A 136 -9.12 1.32 -6.04
N ARG A 137 -9.29 0.05 -5.65
CA ARG A 137 -8.88 -0.45 -4.32
C ARG A 137 -7.39 -0.32 -4.08
N ILE A 138 -6.55 -0.74 -5.04
CA ILE A 138 -5.09 -0.58 -4.96
C ILE A 138 -4.74 0.90 -4.70
N MET A 139 -5.28 1.81 -5.52
CA MET A 139 -4.99 3.24 -5.39
C MET A 139 -5.39 3.81 -4.02
N GLN A 140 -6.53 3.40 -3.48
CA GLN A 140 -6.98 3.80 -2.13
C GLN A 140 -6.08 3.24 -1.03
N HIS A 141 -5.66 1.98 -1.15
CA HIS A 141 -4.77 1.33 -0.19
C HIS A 141 -3.40 2.03 -0.14
N GLU A 142 -2.79 2.26 -1.29
CA GLU A 142 -1.48 2.90 -1.35
C GLU A 142 -1.55 4.36 -0.89
N PHE A 143 -2.64 5.06 -1.19
CA PHE A 143 -2.86 6.41 -0.69
C PHE A 143 -2.99 6.47 0.83
N ASP A 144 -3.72 5.52 1.45
CA ASP A 144 -3.86 5.42 2.90
C ASP A 144 -2.49 5.31 3.60
N HIS A 145 -1.57 4.53 3.04
CA HIS A 145 -0.21 4.42 3.58
C HIS A 145 0.51 5.78 3.63
N LEU A 146 0.27 6.66 2.66
CA LEU A 146 0.87 8.00 2.65
C LEU A 146 0.27 8.92 3.71
N ASP A 147 -0.94 8.61 4.18
CA ASP A 147 -1.60 9.33 5.27
C ASP A 147 -1.35 8.68 6.63
N GLY A 148 -0.54 7.61 6.68
CA GLY A 148 -0.24 6.88 7.91
C GLY A 148 -1.39 5.99 8.37
N ILE A 149 -2.15 5.45 7.43
CA ILE A 149 -3.30 4.58 7.69
C ILE A 149 -3.02 3.21 7.07
N LEU A 150 -3.18 2.16 7.85
CA LEU A 150 -3.22 0.79 7.34
C LEU A 150 -4.67 0.37 7.12
N TYR A 151 -4.93 -0.55 6.18
CA TYR A 151 -6.30 -1.03 5.94
C TYR A 151 -6.98 -1.59 7.21
N ILE A 152 -6.20 -2.21 8.10
CA ILE A 152 -6.66 -2.71 9.41
C ILE A 152 -7.17 -1.62 10.34
N ASP A 153 -6.74 -0.36 10.16
CA ASP A 153 -7.22 0.79 10.93
C ASP A 153 -8.62 1.24 10.48
N ARG A 154 -9.10 0.75 9.32
CA ARG A 154 -10.44 1.03 8.78
C ARG A 154 -11.48 -0.05 9.09
N LEU A 155 -11.06 -1.17 9.69
CA LEU A 155 -11.93 -2.31 9.99
C LEU A 155 -12.89 -2.01 11.15
N ASP A 156 -13.94 -2.83 11.27
CA ASP A 156 -14.89 -2.70 12.36
C ASP A 156 -14.33 -3.18 13.72
N ASP A 157 -15.05 -2.90 14.81
CA ASP A 157 -14.65 -3.27 16.17
C ASP A 157 -14.45 -4.80 16.36
N ARG A 158 -15.12 -5.63 15.57
CA ARG A 158 -15.03 -7.10 15.67
C ARG A 158 -13.73 -7.57 15.04
N GLU A 159 -13.44 -7.10 13.84
CA GLU A 159 -12.22 -7.42 13.09
C GLU A 159 -10.99 -6.83 13.76
N TRP A 160 -11.10 -5.60 14.29
CA TRP A 160 -10.04 -4.96 15.06
C TRP A 160 -9.58 -5.79 16.27
N LYS A 161 -10.52 -6.42 17.00
CA LYS A 161 -10.18 -7.35 18.08
C LYS A 161 -9.40 -8.58 17.60
N THR A 162 -9.65 -9.02 16.36
CA THR A 162 -8.92 -10.12 15.73
C THR A 162 -7.52 -9.67 15.35
N VAL A 163 -7.38 -8.50 14.71
CA VAL A 163 -6.10 -7.85 14.39
C VAL A 163 -5.23 -7.72 15.64
N GLN A 164 -5.77 -7.21 16.75
CA GLN A 164 -5.04 -7.08 18.03
C GLN A 164 -4.54 -8.43 18.58
N LYS A 165 -5.34 -9.50 18.46
CA LYS A 165 -4.93 -10.84 18.90
C LYS A 165 -3.79 -11.37 18.04
N ILE A 166 -3.88 -11.19 16.72
CA ILE A 166 -2.83 -11.60 15.77
C ILE A 166 -1.54 -10.83 16.05
N ALA A 167 -1.62 -9.50 16.12
CA ALA A 167 -0.47 -8.64 16.39
C ALA A 167 0.24 -9.05 17.69
N ARG A 168 -0.53 -9.30 18.77
CA ARG A 168 0.03 -9.79 20.04
C ARG A 168 0.70 -11.16 19.91
N LYS A 169 0.07 -12.10 19.17
CA LYS A 169 0.62 -13.45 18.97
C LYS A 169 1.93 -13.41 18.15
N ARG A 170 2.00 -12.54 17.15
CA ARG A 170 3.17 -12.36 16.27
C ARG A 170 4.22 -11.39 16.82
N GLY A 171 3.95 -10.73 17.96
CA GLY A 171 4.86 -9.76 18.58
C GLY A 171 5.03 -8.46 17.78
N TRP A 172 4.00 -8.10 17.01
CA TRP A 172 3.88 -6.85 16.25
C TRP A 172 3.29 -5.73 17.13
N GLY A 173 3.18 -4.51 16.58
CA GLY A 173 2.72 -3.34 17.33
C GLY A 173 3.84 -2.64 18.10
N ARG A 174 5.10 -2.89 17.75
CA ARG A 174 6.28 -2.22 18.29
C ARG A 174 7.18 -1.70 17.16
N PRO A 175 7.93 -0.61 17.39
CA PRO A 175 8.84 -0.07 16.38
C PRO A 175 9.90 -1.07 15.93
N GLY A 176 10.31 -0.98 14.66
CA GLY A 176 11.44 -1.71 14.10
C GLY A 176 11.15 -3.15 13.66
N ALA A 177 9.90 -3.61 13.72
CA ALA A 177 9.52 -4.87 13.10
C ALA A 177 9.51 -4.71 11.57
N ALA A 178 10.20 -5.60 10.86
CA ALA A 178 10.26 -5.65 9.41
C ALA A 178 10.52 -7.08 8.95
N TRP A 179 10.28 -7.35 7.68
CA TRP A 179 10.63 -8.60 7.01
C TRP A 179 11.26 -8.31 5.65
N MET A 180 12.06 -9.25 5.14
CA MET A 180 12.80 -9.14 3.89
C MET A 180 12.17 -10.03 2.81
N PRO A 181 11.57 -9.44 1.76
CA PRO A 181 11.06 -10.21 0.62
C PRO A 181 12.13 -11.09 -0.03
N GLY A 182 11.74 -12.31 -0.44
CA GLY A 182 12.65 -13.31 -1.01
C GLY A 182 13.63 -13.95 -0.02
N VAL A 183 13.63 -13.56 1.26
CA VAL A 183 14.51 -14.14 2.30
C VAL A 183 13.71 -14.71 3.46
N ASP A 184 12.78 -13.93 4.02
CA ASP A 184 11.97 -14.36 5.16
C ASP A 184 10.72 -15.10 4.68
N ASP A 185 10.42 -16.25 5.30
CA ASP A 185 9.20 -17.01 5.07
C ASP A 185 8.13 -16.60 6.11
N LEU A 186 7.12 -15.87 5.65
CA LEU A 186 6.02 -15.39 6.48
C LEU A 186 4.92 -16.43 6.72
N GLU A 187 4.99 -17.60 6.05
CA GLU A 187 4.03 -18.70 6.16
C GLU A 187 4.53 -19.85 7.05
N SER A 188 5.79 -19.81 7.50
CA SER A 188 6.43 -20.81 8.35
C SER A 188 6.18 -20.69 9.87
#